data_AF-X1PFU3-F1
#
_entry.id   AF-X1PFU3-F1
#
_cell.length_a   1.000
_cell.length_b   1.000
_cell.length_c   1.000
_cell.angle_alpha   90.00
_cell.angle_beta   90.00
_cell.angle_gamma   90.00
#
_symmetry.space_group_name_H-M   'P 1'
#
loop_
_entity.id
_entity.type
_entity.pdbx_description
1 polymer ?
#
loop_
_entity_poly.entity_id
_entity_poly.type
_entity_poly.pdbx_seq_one_letter_code
_entity_poly.pdbx_strand_id
1 'polypeptide(L)'
;PNLLVNGSSGIAVGMATNIPPHNLGEVCGAIAYLIDNPQATTDELMEFIQGPDFPTAAVILGKEGIKNAYATGQGKVVIRAKADVVSTKEGKSKLVITELPYQVNKAALVEKIAGLVKGRKIAGIAEVRDESDREGMRLIIELRKEAQPQQVLNNLYKNTIMQSAFFINMVALVKGRPKVINLKEALTCY
;
A
#
# COMPACT_ATOMS: atom_id res chain seq x y z
N PRO A 1 9.40 -13.69 13.49
CA PRO A 1 9.93 -13.11 12.22
C PRO A 1 9.62 -11.62 12.10
N ASN A 2 10.06 -10.82 13.08
CA ASN A 2 9.62 -9.43 13.26
C ASN A 2 9.96 -8.50 12.08
N LEU A 3 11.12 -8.71 11.45
CA LEU A 3 11.61 -7.87 10.34
C LEU A 3 10.59 -7.79 9.18
N LEU A 4 9.99 -8.94 8.82
CA LEU A 4 9.01 -9.00 7.74
C LEU A 4 7.61 -8.63 8.22
N VAL A 5 7.22 -9.08 9.42
CA VAL A 5 5.86 -8.84 9.96
C VAL A 5 5.59 -7.36 10.15
N ASN A 6 6.50 -6.65 10.83
CA ASN A 6 6.33 -5.21 11.09
C ASN A 6 6.95 -4.33 10.00
N GLY A 7 7.80 -4.90 9.15
CA GLY A 7 8.60 -4.14 8.21
C GLY A 7 9.71 -3.34 8.90
N SER A 8 10.38 -2.49 8.12
CA SER A 8 11.42 -1.58 8.60
C SER A 8 11.61 -0.45 7.61
N SER A 9 11.75 0.78 8.09
CA SER A 9 12.09 1.92 7.26
C SER A 9 13.20 2.72 7.92
N GLY A 10 14.21 3.11 7.15
CA GLY A 10 15.33 3.88 7.69
C GLY A 10 16.26 4.39 6.62
N ILE A 11 16.95 5.49 6.92
CA ILE A 11 17.96 6.10 6.05
C ILE A 11 19.27 6.11 6.83
N ALA A 12 20.32 5.56 6.23
CA ALA A 12 21.69 5.56 6.73
C ALA A 12 22.62 6.27 5.73
N VAL A 13 23.91 6.38 6.06
CA VAL A 13 24.89 7.00 5.16
C VAL A 13 25.11 6.08 3.95
N GLY A 14 24.64 6.54 2.77
CA GLY A 14 24.80 5.82 1.51
C GLY A 14 23.83 4.65 1.28
N MET A 15 22.89 4.40 2.21
CA MET A 15 21.94 3.28 2.13
C MET A 15 20.59 3.67 2.73
N ALA A 16 19.52 3.04 2.24
CA ALA A 16 18.19 3.14 2.85
C ALA A 16 17.59 1.74 2.97
N THR A 17 16.73 1.52 3.96
CA THR A 17 15.91 0.32 4.06
C THR A 17 14.44 0.72 4.02
N ASN A 18 13.65 -0.06 3.30
CA ASN A 18 12.20 0.11 3.23
C ASN A 18 11.55 -1.25 2.95
N ILE A 19 11.31 -1.99 4.03
CA ILE A 19 10.71 -3.32 4.05
C ILE A 19 9.25 -3.14 4.45
N PRO A 20 8.29 -3.58 3.62
CA PRO A 20 6.88 -3.47 3.96
C PRO A 20 6.47 -4.53 5.00
N PRO A 21 5.39 -4.30 5.75
CA PRO A 21 4.82 -5.29 6.67
C PRO A 21 4.17 -6.46 5.93
N HIS A 22 4.04 -7.59 6.62
CA HIS A 22 3.49 -8.84 6.10
C HIS A 22 2.61 -9.53 7.13
N ASN A 23 1.74 -10.41 6.64
CA ASN A 23 0.86 -11.17 7.50
C ASN A 23 1.65 -12.16 8.36
N LEU A 24 1.39 -12.18 9.67
CA LEU A 24 2.09 -13.08 10.61
C LEU A 24 1.90 -14.56 10.25
N GLY A 25 0.68 -14.96 9.88
CA GLY A 25 0.35 -16.34 9.53
C GLY A 25 1.09 -16.80 8.29
N GLU A 26 1.11 -15.98 7.23
CA GLU A 26 1.84 -16.24 6.00
C GLU A 26 3.34 -16.39 6.23
N VAL A 27 3.94 -15.46 6.99
CA VAL A 27 5.37 -15.50 7.27
C VAL A 27 5.74 -16.71 8.12
N CYS A 28 4.95 -17.04 9.15
CA CYS A 28 5.17 -18.25 9.94
C CYS A 28 5.00 -19.53 9.11
N GLY A 29 4.02 -19.58 8.19
CA GLY A 29 3.82 -20.70 7.28
C GLY A 29 5.01 -20.92 6.35
N ALA A 30 5.54 -19.85 5.75
CA ALA A 30 6.74 -19.92 4.91
C ALA A 30 7.97 -20.39 5.68
N ILE A 31 8.14 -19.97 6.94
CA ILE A 31 9.25 -20.42 7.80
C ILE A 31 9.12 -21.90 8.11
N ALA A 32 7.94 -22.36 8.51
CA ALA A 32 7.69 -23.78 8.77
C ALA A 32 8.02 -24.63 7.53
N TYR A 33 7.55 -24.20 6.35
CA TYR A 33 7.86 -24.86 5.09
C TYR A 33 9.36 -24.89 4.79
N LEU A 34 10.08 -23.78 5.02
CA LEU A 34 11.51 -23.66 4.78
C LEU A 34 12.36 -24.51 5.74
N ILE A 35 11.89 -24.72 6.98
CA ILE A 35 12.54 -25.63 7.95
C ILE A 35 12.51 -27.06 7.41
N ASP A 36 11.36 -27.51 6.93
CA ASP A 36 11.19 -28.85 6.36
C ASP A 36 11.85 -29.00 4.99
N ASN A 37 11.97 -27.90 4.23
CA ASN A 37 12.50 -27.86 2.87
C ASN A 37 13.59 -26.78 2.71
N PRO A 38 14.82 -26.99 3.22
CA PRO A 38 15.88 -25.96 3.20
C PRO A 38 16.28 -25.47 1.80
N GLN A 39 16.01 -26.28 0.77
CA GLN A 39 16.31 -25.95 -0.63
C GLN A 39 15.17 -25.22 -1.35
N ALA A 40 14.04 -24.97 -0.67
CA ALA A 40 12.88 -24.27 -1.23
C ALA A 40 13.30 -23.00 -1.98
N THR A 41 12.75 -22.82 -3.16
CA THR A 41 12.95 -21.67 -4.02
C THR A 41 12.14 -20.48 -3.54
N THR A 42 12.50 -19.28 -3.98
CA THR A 42 11.69 -18.09 -3.67
C THR A 42 10.26 -18.24 -4.20
N ASP A 43 10.06 -18.85 -5.37
CA ASP A 43 8.73 -19.04 -5.95
C ASP A 43 7.84 -19.94 -5.09
N GLU A 44 8.39 -21.03 -4.53
CA GLU A 44 7.66 -21.89 -3.58
C GLU A 44 7.30 -21.14 -2.29
N LEU A 45 8.21 -20.29 -1.78
CA LEU A 45 7.93 -19.47 -0.59
C LEU A 45 6.84 -18.42 -0.86
N MET A 46 6.69 -17.97 -2.11
CA MET A 46 5.66 -17.03 -2.52
C MET A 46 4.24 -17.64 -2.58
N GLU A 47 4.13 -18.97 -2.54
CA GLU A 47 2.82 -19.62 -2.37
C GLU A 47 2.25 -19.37 -0.97
N PHE A 48 3.13 -19.19 0.02
CA PHE A 48 2.79 -18.85 1.39
C PHE A 48 2.70 -17.35 1.61
N ILE A 49 3.72 -16.59 1.17
CA ILE A 49 3.77 -15.12 1.29
C ILE A 49 3.43 -14.51 -0.07
N GLN A 50 2.15 -14.18 -0.27
CA GLN A 50 1.67 -13.71 -1.57
C GLN A 50 2.07 -12.26 -1.85
N GLY A 51 2.36 -11.50 -0.80
CA GLY A 51 2.72 -10.09 -0.88
C GLY A 51 2.74 -9.41 0.48
N PRO A 52 3.02 -8.11 0.50
CA PRO A 52 2.87 -7.30 1.70
C PRO A 52 1.43 -7.24 2.20
N ASP A 53 1.27 -7.17 3.51
CA ASP A 53 0.00 -6.98 4.21
C ASP A 53 0.08 -5.67 5.00
N PHE A 54 -0.41 -4.58 4.39
CA PHE A 54 -0.33 -3.26 4.99
C PHE A 54 -1.39 -3.10 6.08
N PRO A 55 -1.06 -2.52 7.25
CA PRO A 55 -2.04 -2.32 8.32
C PRO A 55 -3.15 -1.33 7.94
N THR A 56 -2.96 -0.54 6.89
CA THR A 56 -3.98 0.36 6.33
C THR A 56 -4.83 -0.31 5.23
N ALA A 57 -4.63 -1.61 5.00
CA ALA A 57 -5.20 -2.39 3.91
C ALA A 57 -4.91 -1.74 2.54
N ALA A 58 -5.96 -1.35 1.81
CA ALA A 58 -5.92 -0.87 0.44
C ALA A 58 -5.60 -1.98 -0.57
N VAL A 59 -5.46 -1.61 -1.85
CA VAL A 59 -5.34 -2.56 -2.96
C VAL A 59 -3.95 -2.44 -3.59
N ILE A 60 -3.19 -3.53 -3.57
CA ILE A 60 -1.94 -3.63 -4.34
C ILE A 60 -2.27 -3.93 -5.81
N LEU A 61 -1.70 -3.15 -6.72
CA LEU A 61 -1.90 -3.30 -8.16
C LEU A 61 -0.72 -4.07 -8.77
N GLY A 62 -1.02 -5.26 -9.28
CA GLY A 62 -0.04 -6.13 -9.95
C GLY A 62 0.87 -6.88 -8.97
N LYS A 63 1.43 -8.00 -9.46
CA LYS A 63 2.29 -8.90 -8.66
C LYS A 63 3.76 -8.86 -9.08
N GLU A 64 4.09 -8.29 -10.24
CA GLU A 64 5.46 -8.28 -10.78
C GLU A 64 6.44 -7.55 -9.84
N GLY A 65 6.01 -6.43 -9.28
CA GLY A 65 6.81 -5.68 -8.30
C GLY A 65 7.12 -6.47 -7.03
N ILE A 66 6.19 -7.32 -6.60
CA ILE A 66 6.35 -8.21 -5.44
C ILE A 66 7.36 -9.32 -5.78
N LYS A 67 7.18 -9.99 -6.92
CA LYS A 67 8.10 -11.03 -7.40
C LYS A 67 9.54 -10.53 -7.49
N ASN A 68 9.73 -9.37 -8.11
CA ASN A 68 11.05 -8.75 -8.25
C ASN A 68 11.65 -8.40 -6.88
N ALA A 69 10.85 -7.85 -5.96
CA ALA A 69 11.29 -7.55 -4.60
C ALA A 69 11.71 -8.79 -3.83
N TYR A 70 10.94 -9.87 -3.92
CA TYR A 70 11.26 -11.11 -3.21
C TYR A 70 12.42 -11.88 -3.81
N ALA A 71 12.68 -11.76 -5.11
CA ALA A 71 13.83 -12.37 -5.76
C ALA A 71 15.14 -11.59 -5.50
N THR A 72 15.08 -10.26 -5.50
CA THR A 72 16.29 -9.39 -5.53
C THR A 72 16.49 -8.55 -4.26
N GLY A 73 15.48 -8.45 -3.40
CA GLY A 73 15.41 -7.50 -2.30
C GLY A 73 14.94 -6.10 -2.72
N GLN A 74 14.70 -5.84 -4.01
CA GLN A 74 14.32 -4.53 -4.52
C GLN A 74 13.13 -4.60 -5.47
N GLY A 75 12.19 -3.68 -5.31
CA GLY A 75 11.02 -3.64 -6.19
C GLY A 75 10.12 -2.46 -5.95
N LYS A 76 9.06 -2.36 -6.73
CA LYS A 76 8.08 -1.29 -6.65
C LYS A 76 6.69 -1.88 -6.68
N VAL A 77 5.90 -1.62 -5.66
CA VAL A 77 4.48 -1.99 -5.62
C VAL A 77 3.63 -0.74 -5.66
N VAL A 78 2.55 -0.76 -6.44
CA VAL A 78 1.61 0.36 -6.50
C VAL A 78 0.44 0.02 -5.59
N ILE A 79 0.09 0.94 -4.69
CA ILE A 79 -0.99 0.77 -3.71
C ILE A 79 -2.06 1.80 -4.03
N ARG A 80 -3.32 1.37 -4.05
CA ARG A 80 -4.48 2.20 -4.39
C ARG A 80 -5.51 2.13 -3.28
N ALA A 81 -6.02 3.31 -2.89
CA ALA A 81 -7.12 3.47 -1.95
C ALA A 81 -8.37 2.73 -2.43
N LYS A 82 -9.04 2.05 -1.51
CA LYS A 82 -10.33 1.41 -1.78
C LYS A 82 -11.42 2.46 -1.74
N ALA A 83 -12.12 2.62 -2.86
CA ALA A 83 -13.13 3.63 -3.04
C ALA A 83 -14.32 3.08 -3.83
N ASP A 84 -15.52 3.33 -3.34
CA ASP A 84 -16.78 2.94 -3.96
C ASP A 84 -17.54 4.16 -4.47
N VAL A 85 -18.19 4.00 -5.62
CA VAL A 85 -19.12 4.98 -6.16
C VAL A 85 -20.52 4.66 -5.64
N VAL A 86 -21.12 5.58 -4.89
CA VAL A 86 -22.47 5.42 -4.35
C VAL A 86 -23.39 6.48 -4.94
N SER A 87 -24.44 6.03 -5.62
CA SER A 87 -25.49 6.90 -6.15
C SER A 87 -26.65 7.01 -5.17
N THR A 88 -27.16 8.23 -4.99
CA THR A 88 -28.36 8.52 -4.21
C THR A 88 -29.60 8.52 -5.10
N LYS A 89 -30.78 8.31 -4.49
CA LYS A 89 -32.07 8.33 -5.21
C LYS A 89 -32.37 9.69 -5.90
N GLU A 90 -31.73 10.77 -5.43
CA GLU A 90 -31.86 12.12 -5.99
C GLU A 90 -30.94 12.39 -7.19
N GLY A 91 -30.20 11.37 -7.66
CA GLY A 91 -29.26 11.49 -8.77
C GLY A 91 -27.91 12.11 -8.40
N LYS A 92 -27.66 12.40 -7.12
CA LYS A 92 -26.32 12.81 -6.64
C LYS A 92 -25.45 11.58 -6.43
N SER A 93 -24.19 11.65 -6.86
CA SER A 93 -23.19 10.60 -6.64
C SER A 93 -22.18 11.04 -5.59
N LYS A 94 -21.63 10.09 -4.84
CA LYS A 94 -20.52 10.32 -3.92
C LYS A 94 -19.48 9.22 -4.05
N LEU A 95 -18.23 9.56 -3.79
CA LEU A 95 -17.16 8.58 -3.62
C LEU A 95 -17.00 8.32 -2.13
N VAL A 96 -16.99 7.05 -1.75
CA VAL A 96 -16.78 6.59 -0.38
C VAL A 96 -15.44 5.88 -0.32
N ILE A 97 -14.45 6.49 0.31
CA ILE A 97 -13.12 5.91 0.48
C ILE A 97 -13.05 5.30 1.88
N THR A 98 -12.71 4.01 1.96
CA THR A 98 -12.69 3.25 3.21
C THR A 98 -11.28 2.83 3.64
N GLU A 99 -10.32 2.82 2.71
CA GLU A 99 -8.94 2.41 2.97
C GLU A 99 -7.99 3.31 2.17
N LEU A 100 -6.84 3.67 2.75
CA LEU A 100 -5.81 4.50 2.11
C LEU A 100 -4.49 3.75 2.03
N PRO A 101 -3.61 4.09 1.06
CA PRO A 101 -2.28 3.53 0.98
C PRO A 101 -1.47 3.74 2.27
N TYR A 102 -0.50 2.85 2.50
CA TYR A 102 0.35 2.88 3.68
C TYR A 102 1.11 4.21 3.82
N GLN A 103 1.24 4.70 5.07
CA GLN A 103 1.88 5.98 5.42
C GLN A 103 1.22 7.24 4.83
N VAL A 104 -0.01 7.14 4.33
CA VAL A 104 -0.77 8.31 3.87
C VAL A 104 -1.41 9.05 5.04
N ASN A 105 -1.12 10.35 5.16
CA ASN A 105 -1.82 11.23 6.09
C ASN A 105 -3.17 11.68 5.50
N LYS A 106 -4.27 11.33 6.17
CA LYS A 106 -5.64 11.66 5.75
C LYS A 106 -5.90 13.17 5.65
N ALA A 107 -5.48 13.95 6.65
CA ALA A 107 -5.71 15.40 6.67
C ALA A 107 -4.97 16.09 5.52
N ALA A 108 -3.71 15.70 5.27
CA ALA A 108 -2.93 16.20 4.15
C ALA A 108 -3.55 15.81 2.79
N LEU A 109 -4.15 14.61 2.69
CA LEU A 109 -4.89 14.21 1.49
C LEU A 109 -6.12 15.10 1.26
N VAL A 110 -6.91 15.38 2.30
CA VAL A 110 -8.09 16.26 2.21
C VAL A 110 -7.68 17.67 1.77
N GLU A 111 -6.64 18.23 2.38
CA GLU A 111 -6.09 19.53 2.00
C GLU A 111 -5.63 19.54 0.53
N LYS A 112 -4.94 18.48 0.10
CA LYS A 112 -4.50 18.33 -1.29
C LYS A 112 -5.67 18.31 -2.26
N ILE A 113 -6.73 17.56 -1.95
CA ILE A 113 -7.93 17.50 -2.79
C ILE A 113 -8.59 18.88 -2.87
N ALA A 114 -8.77 19.57 -1.74
CA ALA A 114 -9.32 20.92 -1.72
C ALA A 114 -8.52 21.90 -2.60
N GLY A 115 -7.18 21.81 -2.54
CA GLY A 115 -6.28 22.59 -3.40
C GLY A 115 -6.46 22.28 -4.90
N LEU A 116 -6.62 21.00 -5.27
CA LEU A 116 -6.86 20.59 -6.66
C LEU A 116 -8.21 21.07 -7.19
N VAL A 117 -9.24 21.11 -6.34
CA VAL A 117 -10.57 21.63 -6.69
C VAL A 117 -10.51 23.15 -6.86
N LYS A 118 -9.91 23.89 -5.92
CA LYS A 118 -9.76 25.35 -5.99
C LYS A 118 -8.94 25.77 -7.22
N GLY A 119 -7.89 25.03 -7.53
CA GLY A 119 -7.05 25.24 -8.72
C GLY A 119 -7.67 24.74 -10.03
N ARG A 120 -8.93 24.25 -10.02
CA ARG A 120 -9.65 23.68 -11.18
C ARG A 120 -8.90 22.55 -11.90
N LYS A 121 -7.98 21.86 -11.22
CA LYS A 121 -7.30 20.67 -11.74
C LYS A 121 -8.21 19.44 -11.73
N ILE A 122 -9.12 19.38 -10.76
CA ILE A 122 -10.18 18.38 -10.69
C ILE A 122 -11.51 19.11 -10.60
N ALA A 123 -12.38 18.87 -11.57
CA ALA A 123 -13.75 19.37 -11.59
C ALA A 123 -14.73 18.31 -11.07
N GLY A 124 -15.96 18.72 -10.75
CA GLY A 124 -17.03 17.79 -10.39
C GLY A 124 -17.08 17.40 -8.91
N ILE A 125 -16.15 17.84 -8.07
CA ILE A 125 -16.23 17.71 -6.62
C ILE A 125 -17.02 18.90 -6.06
N ALA A 126 -18.01 18.61 -5.23
CA ALA A 126 -18.80 19.60 -4.50
C ALA A 126 -18.20 19.85 -3.11
N GLU A 127 -17.94 18.79 -2.36
CA GLU A 127 -17.44 18.84 -0.99
C GLU A 127 -16.62 17.59 -0.67
N VAL A 128 -15.69 17.72 0.29
CA VAL A 128 -14.96 16.59 0.89
C VAL A 128 -15.22 16.61 2.39
N ARG A 129 -15.71 15.50 2.95
CA ARG A 129 -16.01 15.36 4.38
C ARG A 129 -15.34 14.11 4.94
N ASP A 130 -14.72 14.27 6.10
CA ASP A 130 -14.17 13.18 6.88
C ASP A 130 -15.23 12.71 7.87
N GLU A 131 -15.82 11.54 7.60
CA GLU A 131 -16.80 10.86 8.44
C GLU A 131 -16.17 9.67 9.17
N SER A 132 -14.85 9.68 9.38
CA SER A 132 -14.17 8.62 10.11
C SER A 132 -14.49 8.69 11.60
N ASP A 133 -14.65 7.53 12.22
CA ASP A 133 -14.96 7.39 13.64
C ASP A 133 -14.04 6.33 14.30
N ARG A 134 -14.46 5.80 15.45
CA ARG A 134 -13.73 4.73 16.15
C ARG A 134 -13.85 3.37 15.46
N GLU A 135 -14.87 3.17 14.63
CA GLU A 135 -15.16 1.90 13.95
C GLU A 135 -14.44 1.80 12.61
N GLY A 136 -14.10 2.92 11.98
CA GLY A 136 -13.28 2.88 10.77
C GLY A 136 -13.02 4.22 10.11
N MET A 137 -12.20 4.17 9.05
CA MET A 137 -11.92 5.30 8.19
C MET A 137 -13.01 5.43 7.14
N ARG A 138 -13.55 6.65 6.98
CA ARG A 138 -14.56 6.92 5.97
C ARG A 138 -14.45 8.36 5.46
N LEU A 139 -13.85 8.51 4.27
CA LEU A 139 -13.76 9.80 3.60
C LEU A 139 -14.82 9.88 2.50
N ILE A 140 -15.68 10.88 2.57
CA ILE A 140 -16.77 11.12 1.62
C ILE A 140 -16.38 12.27 0.70
N ILE A 141 -16.46 12.04 -0.60
CA ILE A 141 -16.33 13.09 -1.61
C ILE A 141 -17.67 13.21 -2.34
N GLU A 142 -18.39 14.28 -2.06
CA GLU A 142 -19.64 14.58 -2.77
C GLU A 142 -19.34 15.14 -4.15
N LEU A 143 -20.07 14.63 -5.14
CA LEU A 143 -19.93 15.05 -6.52
C LEU A 143 -21.09 15.96 -6.93
N ARG A 144 -20.81 16.87 -7.86
CA ARG A 144 -21.83 17.67 -8.52
C ARG A 144 -22.71 16.79 -9.41
N LYS A 145 -23.94 17.21 -9.68
CA LYS A 145 -24.92 16.40 -10.45
C LYS A 145 -24.42 16.02 -11.85
N GLU A 146 -23.65 16.92 -12.47
CA GLU A 146 -23.08 16.78 -13.81
C GLU A 146 -21.74 16.02 -13.84
N ALA A 147 -21.18 15.66 -12.68
CA ALA A 147 -19.87 15.01 -12.61
C ALA A 147 -19.95 13.53 -12.97
N GLN A 148 -18.99 13.05 -13.75
CA GLN A 148 -18.83 11.62 -14.02
C GLN A 148 -18.00 10.96 -12.90
N PRO A 149 -18.57 10.11 -12.03
CA PRO A 149 -17.87 9.64 -10.83
C PRO A 149 -16.57 8.91 -11.11
N GLN A 150 -16.56 8.04 -12.14
CA GLN A 150 -15.38 7.27 -12.50
C GLN A 150 -14.24 8.17 -13.01
N GLN A 151 -14.57 9.24 -13.74
CA GLN A 151 -13.58 10.19 -14.23
C GLN A 151 -12.96 10.98 -13.08
N VAL A 152 -13.78 11.43 -12.12
CA VAL A 152 -13.29 12.11 -10.91
C VAL A 152 -12.41 11.17 -10.08
N LEU A 153 -12.83 9.93 -9.88
CA LEU A 153 -12.06 8.93 -9.13
C LEU A 153 -10.70 8.64 -9.79
N ASN A 154 -10.67 8.45 -11.11
CA ASN A 154 -9.42 8.26 -11.85
C ASN A 154 -8.50 9.48 -11.75
N ASN A 155 -9.05 10.69 -11.81
CA ASN A 155 -8.29 11.92 -11.62
C ASN A 155 -7.72 12.04 -10.20
N LEU A 156 -8.48 11.62 -9.18
CA LEU A 156 -8.00 11.57 -7.80
C LEU A 156 -6.83 10.59 -7.66
N TYR A 157 -6.93 9.38 -8.22
CA TYR A 157 -5.81 8.42 -8.22
C TYR A 157 -4.56 8.98 -8.93
N LYS A 158 -4.73 9.73 -10.02
CA LYS A 158 -3.59 10.27 -10.78
C LYS A 158 -2.92 11.46 -10.09
N ASN A 159 -3.66 12.30 -9.38
CA ASN A 159 -3.19 13.59 -8.90
C ASN A 159 -3.01 13.67 -7.38
N THR A 160 -3.31 12.59 -6.65
CA THR A 160 -3.23 12.54 -5.19
C THR A 160 -2.55 11.26 -4.72
N ILE A 161 -2.25 11.19 -3.42
CA ILE A 161 -1.72 10.01 -2.76
C ILE A 161 -2.79 8.94 -2.49
N MET A 162 -3.99 9.05 -3.06
CA MET A 162 -4.95 7.93 -3.11
C MET A 162 -4.40 6.76 -3.95
N GLN A 163 -3.43 7.00 -4.82
CA GLN A 163 -2.61 5.94 -5.40
C GLN A 163 -1.15 6.34 -5.27
N SER A 164 -0.36 5.51 -4.62
CA SER A 164 1.06 5.76 -4.38
C SER A 164 1.89 4.53 -4.73
N ALA A 165 3.20 4.72 -4.86
CA ALA A 165 4.13 3.62 -5.01
C ALA A 165 4.91 3.43 -3.72
N PHE A 166 5.00 2.19 -3.27
CA PHE A 166 5.92 1.79 -2.21
C PHE A 166 7.14 1.15 -2.86
N PHE A 167 8.31 1.75 -2.63
CA PHE A 167 9.58 1.27 -3.16
C PHE A 167 10.22 0.36 -2.13
N ILE A 168 10.19 -0.95 -2.40
CA ILE A 168 10.76 -1.96 -1.52
C ILE A 168 12.27 -1.95 -1.69
N ASN A 169 12.98 -1.85 -0.58
CA ASN A 169 14.42 -2.02 -0.49
C ASN A 169 14.78 -2.78 0.78
N MET A 170 14.99 -4.08 0.66
CA MET A 170 15.21 -5.00 1.77
C MET A 170 16.69 -4.99 2.19
N VAL A 171 17.09 -3.95 2.91
CA VAL A 171 18.44 -3.84 3.48
C VAL A 171 18.39 -4.16 4.98
N ALA A 172 19.22 -5.10 5.41
CA ALA A 172 19.37 -5.47 6.81
C ALA A 172 20.84 -5.70 7.17
N LEU A 173 21.14 -5.71 8.48
CA LEU A 173 22.45 -6.10 8.97
C LEU A 173 22.54 -7.62 9.10
N VAL A 174 23.30 -8.27 8.22
CA VAL A 174 23.59 -9.70 8.31
C VAL A 174 25.00 -9.85 8.85
N LYS A 175 25.14 -10.45 10.04
CA LYS A 175 26.43 -10.59 10.75
C LYS A 175 27.17 -9.25 10.89
N GLY A 176 26.43 -8.19 11.23
CA GLY A 176 26.97 -6.84 11.45
C GLY A 176 27.31 -6.05 10.18
N ARG A 177 27.04 -6.58 8.97
CA ARG A 177 27.28 -5.88 7.71
C ARG A 177 25.97 -5.58 6.98
N PRO A 178 25.78 -4.38 6.44
CA PRO A 178 24.60 -4.07 5.65
C PRO A 178 24.61 -4.88 4.35
N LYS A 179 23.50 -5.56 4.07
CA LYS A 179 23.32 -6.38 2.89
C LYS A 179 21.89 -6.22 2.36
N VAL A 180 21.75 -6.14 1.04
CA VAL A 180 20.45 -6.33 0.37
C VAL A 180 20.11 -7.81 0.45
N ILE A 181 18.98 -8.13 1.07
CA ILE A 181 18.51 -9.51 1.26
C ILE A 181 17.24 -9.75 0.48
N ASN A 182 17.13 -10.93 -0.13
CA ASN A 182 15.88 -11.36 -0.75
C ASN A 182 14.96 -12.06 0.27
N LEU A 183 13.76 -12.50 -0.16
CA LEU A 183 12.78 -13.12 0.75
C LEU A 183 13.35 -14.37 1.42
N LYS A 184 13.94 -15.28 0.63
CA LYS A 184 14.52 -16.53 1.15
C LYS A 184 15.60 -16.23 2.18
N GLU A 185 16.54 -15.33 1.86
CA GLU A 185 17.60 -14.94 2.79
C GLU A 185 17.04 -14.33 4.08
N ALA A 186 16.01 -13.49 3.99
CA ALA A 186 15.36 -12.91 5.16
C ALA A 186 14.75 -13.97 6.08
N LEU A 187 14.13 -15.00 5.50
CA LEU A 187 13.54 -16.12 6.23
C LEU A 187 14.62 -17.05 6.82
N THR A 188 15.67 -17.36 6.06
CA THR A 188 16.78 -18.21 6.51
C THR A 188 17.62 -17.55 7.62
N CYS A 189 17.69 -16.22 7.66
CA CYS A 189 18.42 -15.52 8.71
C CYS A 189 17.68 -15.48 10.07
N TYR A 190 16.39 -15.82 10.10
CA TYR A 190 15.56 -15.79 11.31
C TYR A 190 15.65 -17.11 12.08
#